data_AF-A0A9R0W1J1-F1
#
_entry.id   AF-A0A9R0W1J1-F1
#
_cell.length_a   1.000
_cell.length_b   1.000
_cell.length_c   1.000
_cell.angle_alpha   90.00
_cell.angle_beta   90.00
_cell.angle_gamma   90.00
#
_symmetry.space_group_name_H-M   'P 1'
#
loop_
_entity.id
_entity.type
_entity.pdbx_description
1 polymer ?
#
loop_
_entity_poly.entity_id
_entity_poly.type
_entity_poly.pdbx_seq_one_letter_code
_entity_poly.pdbx_strand_id
1 'polypeptide(L)'
;MTSWSQGSSFTTAPRLPKQVISTWGLQNSVDIISLSHTRSSEDVRELRAFLKSHDLQDTQIYAKVENAEGLEHFDEILQEADGIIISRGDLGIDLPPERVFMSQKTGIHKCNMAGKPVIITRVVDSMIDNLRPTRAEATDVANAVLDGTDGILLGAETLRGQYPVDAVRTVGRICAEAETVYNQSLHFKKVVRHVGEPMAHEESVASSAVRSAMKVKAAAIVVFTFSGRAARLIAKYRAPMPVLAVVFPREGSDPSKWRSYGTTQARQCFSVRGVYPLMGSTDEAETGGLTKEEYGIKLALNYGRSVGIIRPYDRVIIFEKIGDSSVVKIIECDDSER
;
A
#
# COMPACT_ATOMS: atom_id res chain seq x y z
N MET A 1 18.49 -9.44 -3.76
CA MET A 1 18.56 -8.18 -2.98
C MET A 1 20.02 -7.86 -2.75
N THR A 2 20.54 -6.80 -3.35
CA THR A 2 21.82 -6.18 -2.95
C THR A 2 21.52 -5.20 -1.82
N SER A 3 21.84 -5.54 -0.57
CA SER A 3 21.83 -4.62 0.57
C SER A 3 23.17 -3.89 0.64
N TRP A 4 23.14 -2.57 0.79
CA TRP A 4 24.32 -1.69 0.72
C TRP A 4 24.96 -1.52 2.09
N SER A 5 26.19 -1.97 2.29
CA SER A 5 26.93 -1.71 3.53
C SER A 5 27.68 -0.37 3.48
N GLN A 6 27.42 0.45 4.50
CA GLN A 6 28.21 1.58 5.02
C GLN A 6 28.28 2.90 4.21
N GLY A 7 27.70 3.95 4.81
CA GLY A 7 28.28 5.30 4.78
C GLY A 7 27.76 6.32 3.76
N SER A 8 27.19 5.92 2.62
CA SER A 8 27.01 6.83 1.46
C SER A 8 25.55 7.26 1.19
N SER A 9 25.34 8.56 0.93
CA SER A 9 24.12 9.15 0.32
C SER A 9 23.86 8.60 -1.10
N PHE A 10 22.66 8.77 -1.66
CA PHE A 10 22.37 8.32 -3.04
C PHE A 10 23.31 8.96 -4.09
N THR A 11 23.74 10.20 -3.88
CA THR A 11 24.79 10.88 -4.67
C THR A 11 26.12 10.12 -4.65
N THR A 12 26.51 9.60 -3.49
CA THR A 12 27.74 8.82 -3.29
C THR A 12 27.54 7.30 -3.50
N ALA A 13 26.32 6.88 -3.86
CA ALA A 13 26.04 5.50 -4.21
C ALA A 13 26.95 5.06 -5.38
N PRO A 14 27.46 3.81 -5.34
CA PRO A 14 28.30 3.29 -6.41
C PRO A 14 27.63 3.42 -7.79
N ARG A 15 28.43 3.46 -8.86
CA ARG A 15 27.92 3.56 -10.24
C ARG A 15 26.93 2.43 -10.61
N LEU A 16 27.11 1.26 -9.99
CA LEU A 16 26.37 0.03 -10.27
C LEU A 16 24.84 0.15 -9.99
N PRO A 17 24.34 0.62 -8.84
CA PRO A 17 22.90 0.73 -8.58
C PRO A 17 22.21 1.69 -9.54
N LYS A 18 22.80 2.85 -9.81
CA LYS A 18 22.28 3.80 -10.80
C LYS A 18 22.16 3.15 -12.19
N GLN A 19 23.18 2.40 -12.58
CA GLN A 19 23.18 1.64 -13.84
C GLN A 19 22.12 0.54 -13.88
N VAL A 20 21.93 -0.22 -12.79
CA VAL A 20 20.90 -1.27 -12.72
C VAL A 20 19.50 -0.67 -12.83
N ILE A 21 19.23 0.45 -12.15
CA ILE A 21 17.94 1.14 -12.24
C ILE A 21 17.69 1.62 -13.67
N SER A 22 18.66 2.31 -14.30
CA SER A 22 18.46 2.89 -15.63
C SER A 22 18.46 1.87 -16.78
N THR A 23 19.04 0.68 -16.59
CA THR A 23 19.06 -0.37 -17.62
C THR A 23 17.96 -1.40 -17.38
N TRP A 24 18.09 -2.17 -16.29
CA TRP A 24 17.17 -3.25 -15.97
C TRP A 24 15.84 -2.73 -15.44
N GLY A 25 15.86 -1.70 -14.59
CA GLY A 25 14.64 -1.13 -14.01
C GLY A 25 13.69 -0.55 -15.06
N LEU A 26 14.24 0.18 -16.03
CA LEU A 26 13.49 0.72 -17.17
C LEU A 26 12.87 -0.37 -18.03
N GLN A 27 13.65 -1.40 -18.39
CA GLN A 27 13.15 -2.50 -19.22
C GLN A 27 12.02 -3.29 -18.55
N ASN A 28 12.03 -3.38 -17.22
CA ASN A 28 11.06 -4.18 -16.46
C ASN A 28 9.92 -3.35 -15.86
N SER A 29 9.87 -2.03 -16.09
CA SER A 29 8.82 -1.14 -15.56
C SER A 29 8.59 -1.35 -14.05
N VAL A 30 9.67 -1.25 -13.26
CA VAL A 30 9.63 -1.55 -11.82
C VAL A 30 8.62 -0.65 -11.10
N ASP A 31 7.73 -1.26 -10.31
CA ASP A 31 6.65 -0.55 -9.62
C ASP A 31 7.13 0.27 -8.41
N ILE A 32 8.03 -0.31 -7.62
CA ILE A 32 8.51 0.23 -6.35
C ILE A 32 10.02 0.00 -6.22
N ILE A 33 10.77 1.05 -5.87
CA ILE A 33 12.18 0.96 -5.47
C ILE A 33 12.28 1.15 -3.96
N SER A 34 12.98 0.24 -3.31
CA SER A 34 13.31 0.31 -1.89
C SER A 34 14.66 1.00 -1.70
N LEU A 35 14.65 2.23 -1.17
CA LEU A 35 15.86 3.03 -0.94
C LEU A 35 16.48 2.66 0.41
N SER A 36 17.60 1.94 0.38
CA SER A 36 18.28 1.48 1.59
C SER A 36 19.05 2.58 2.29
N HIS A 37 19.16 2.50 3.62
CA HIS A 37 19.83 3.44 4.50
C HIS A 37 19.44 4.90 4.25
N THR A 38 18.14 5.17 4.11
CA THR A 38 17.65 6.54 3.90
C THR A 38 17.88 7.36 5.17
N ARG A 39 18.62 8.46 5.06
CA ARG A 39 19.01 9.32 6.20
C ARG A 39 18.36 10.68 6.18
N SER A 40 17.94 11.14 5.01
CA SER A 40 17.40 12.47 4.82
C SER A 40 16.32 12.51 3.73
N SER A 41 15.55 13.58 3.72
CA SER A 41 14.63 13.90 2.62
C SER A 41 15.35 14.06 1.28
N GLU A 42 16.61 14.52 1.31
CA GLU A 42 17.42 14.74 0.12
C GLU A 42 17.74 13.42 -0.61
N ASP A 43 18.04 12.34 0.11
CA ASP A 43 18.26 11.01 -0.50
C ASP A 43 17.06 10.58 -1.37
N VAL A 44 15.85 10.88 -0.90
CA VAL A 44 14.60 10.57 -1.61
C VAL A 44 14.42 11.49 -2.82
N ARG A 45 14.68 12.79 -2.68
CA ARG A 45 14.58 13.77 -3.78
C ARG A 45 15.60 13.50 -4.88
N GLU A 46 16.83 13.12 -4.52
CA GLU A 46 17.87 12.75 -5.48
C GLU A 46 17.45 11.53 -6.32
N LEU A 47 16.95 10.46 -5.67
CA LEU A 47 16.44 9.29 -6.39
C LEU A 47 15.22 9.66 -7.25
N ARG A 48 14.32 10.51 -6.75
CA ARG A 48 13.17 11.01 -7.53
C ARG A 48 13.61 11.73 -8.80
N ALA A 49 14.58 12.62 -8.69
CA ALA A 49 15.15 13.34 -9.83
C ALA A 49 15.83 12.39 -10.83
N PHE A 50 16.54 11.38 -10.32
CA PHE A 50 17.16 10.34 -11.14
C PHE A 50 16.12 9.50 -11.90
N LEU A 51 15.05 9.06 -11.25
CA LEU A 51 13.99 8.29 -11.92
C LEU A 51 13.29 9.12 -13.00
N LYS A 52 13.02 10.40 -12.71
CA LYS A 52 12.42 11.33 -13.67
C LYS A 52 13.30 11.55 -14.90
N SER A 53 14.63 11.60 -14.75
CA SER A 53 15.55 11.77 -15.89
C SER A 53 15.74 10.50 -16.74
N HIS A 54 15.16 9.36 -16.33
CA HIS A 54 15.26 8.07 -17.00
C HIS A 54 13.88 7.46 -17.31
N ASP A 55 12.84 8.28 -17.49
CA ASP A 55 11.47 7.86 -17.83
C ASP A 55 10.82 6.87 -16.83
N LEU A 56 11.24 6.91 -15.57
CA LEU A 56 10.75 6.08 -14.46
C LEU A 56 9.97 6.90 -13.42
N GLN A 57 9.38 8.03 -13.81
CA GLN A 57 8.67 8.94 -12.88
C GLN A 57 7.48 8.29 -12.13
N ASP A 58 6.93 7.20 -12.66
CA ASP A 58 5.80 6.48 -12.07
C ASP A 58 6.23 5.44 -11.03
N THR A 59 7.53 5.12 -10.93
CA THR A 59 8.07 4.21 -9.92
C THR A 59 8.03 4.86 -8.54
N GLN A 60 7.43 4.17 -7.57
CA GLN A 60 7.36 4.65 -6.19
C GLN A 60 8.68 4.45 -5.45
N ILE A 61 9.00 5.35 -4.52
CA ILE A 61 10.18 5.26 -3.66
C ILE A 61 9.74 4.92 -2.23
N TYR A 62 10.17 3.76 -1.76
CA TYR A 62 9.94 3.31 -0.38
C TYR A 62 11.24 3.50 0.40
N ALA A 63 11.27 4.51 1.26
CA ALA A 63 12.45 4.78 2.08
C ALA A 63 12.57 3.73 3.18
N LYS A 64 13.69 3.00 3.20
CA LYS A 64 14.02 2.11 4.30
C LYS A 64 14.70 2.93 5.40
N VAL A 65 14.07 2.95 6.57
CA VAL A 65 14.61 3.58 7.78
C VAL A 65 15.27 2.49 8.61
N GLU A 66 16.61 2.61 8.74
CA GLU A 66 17.49 1.50 9.15
C GLU A 66 18.53 1.91 10.19
N ASN A 67 18.63 3.21 10.50
CA ASN A 67 19.65 3.78 11.41
C ASN A 67 19.06 4.91 12.27
N ALA A 68 19.82 5.37 13.27
CA ALA A 68 19.37 6.43 14.18
C ALA A 68 19.12 7.76 13.45
N GLU A 69 19.97 8.11 12.49
CA GLU A 69 19.85 9.35 11.69
C GLU A 69 18.54 9.40 10.88
N GLY A 70 18.17 8.28 10.22
CA GLY A 70 16.90 8.20 9.50
C GLY A 70 15.67 8.27 10.41
N LEU A 71 15.80 7.91 11.70
CA LEU A 71 14.74 8.12 12.68
C LEU A 71 14.63 9.58 13.14
N GLU A 72 15.76 10.27 13.26
CA GLU A 72 15.80 11.69 13.60
C GLU A 72 15.14 12.54 12.50
N HIS A 73 15.42 12.25 11.23
CA HIS A 73 14.82 12.95 10.08
C HIS A 73 13.54 12.28 9.54
N PHE A 74 12.91 11.41 10.33
CA PHE A 74 11.80 10.57 9.85
C PHE A 74 10.66 11.36 9.21
N ASP A 75 10.27 12.50 9.79
CA ASP A 75 9.15 13.30 9.30
C ASP A 75 9.42 13.89 7.91
N GLU A 76 10.66 14.33 7.68
CA GLU A 76 11.08 14.87 6.38
C GLU A 76 11.17 13.78 5.33
N ILE A 77 11.72 12.61 5.70
CA ILE A 77 11.76 11.42 4.82
C ILE A 77 10.33 10.99 4.46
N LEU A 78 9.45 10.91 5.47
CA LEU A 78 8.05 10.56 5.28
C LEU A 78 7.35 11.54 4.35
N GLN A 79 7.67 12.84 4.39
CA GLN A 79 7.07 13.83 3.50
C GLN A 79 7.41 13.57 2.02
N GLU A 80 8.62 13.15 1.71
CA GLU A 80 9.11 12.95 0.33
C GLU A 80 8.89 11.53 -0.23
N ALA A 81 8.94 10.51 0.62
CA ALA A 81 8.81 9.11 0.20
C ALA A 81 7.36 8.73 -0.14
N ASP A 82 7.15 7.74 -1.01
CA ASP A 82 5.79 7.24 -1.29
C ASP A 82 5.31 6.24 -0.22
N GLY A 83 6.25 5.58 0.45
CA GLY A 83 6.02 4.67 1.55
C GLY A 83 7.28 4.48 2.39
N ILE A 84 7.15 3.83 3.53
CA ILE A 84 8.25 3.59 4.47
C ILE A 84 8.41 2.09 4.69
N ILE A 85 9.65 1.63 4.79
CA ILE A 85 9.99 0.29 5.29
C ILE A 85 10.80 0.48 6.58
N ILE A 86 10.33 -0.09 7.68
CA ILE A 86 11.06 -0.03 8.95
C ILE A 86 11.90 -1.30 9.08
N SER A 87 13.22 -1.19 8.94
CA SER A 87 14.13 -2.34 9.05
C SER A 87 14.64 -2.51 10.48
N ARG A 88 13.99 -3.40 11.21
CA ARG A 88 14.26 -3.61 12.64
C ARG A 88 15.57 -4.35 12.91
N GLY A 89 16.01 -5.18 11.97
CA GLY A 89 17.30 -5.87 12.07
C GLY A 89 18.46 -4.89 12.05
N ASP A 90 18.42 -3.93 11.12
CA ASP A 90 19.46 -2.91 11.01
C ASP A 90 19.34 -1.85 12.11
N LEU A 91 18.11 -1.43 12.46
CA LEU A 91 17.88 -0.53 13.58
C LEU A 91 18.35 -1.12 14.91
N GLY A 92 18.31 -2.44 15.09
CA GLY A 92 18.82 -3.12 16.29
C GLY A 92 20.34 -3.13 16.41
N ILE A 93 21.08 -2.73 15.36
CA ILE A 93 22.52 -2.53 15.41
C ILE A 93 22.83 -1.14 15.99
N ASP A 94 22.08 -0.13 15.56
CA ASP A 94 22.28 1.28 15.95
C ASP A 94 21.60 1.65 17.27
N LEU A 95 20.49 0.98 17.62
CA LEU A 95 19.71 1.28 18.82
C LEU A 95 19.81 0.16 19.85
N PRO A 96 19.72 0.48 21.15
CA PRO A 96 19.48 -0.52 22.18
C PRO A 96 18.23 -1.36 21.85
N PRO A 97 18.27 -2.69 21.99
CA PRO A 97 17.15 -3.58 21.65
C PRO A 97 15.82 -3.17 22.29
N GLU A 98 15.86 -2.69 23.53
CA GLU A 98 14.71 -2.20 24.29
C GLU A 98 14.10 -0.90 23.75
N ARG A 99 14.71 -0.24 22.75
CA ARG A 99 14.15 0.97 22.12
C ARG A 99 13.58 0.73 20.72
N VAL A 100 13.91 -0.38 20.06
CA VAL A 100 13.49 -0.66 18.68
C VAL A 100 11.95 -0.66 18.54
N PHE A 101 11.24 -1.21 19.54
CA PHE A 101 9.78 -1.28 19.50
C PHE A 101 9.12 0.11 19.50
N MET A 102 9.71 1.09 20.17
CA MET A 102 9.19 2.47 20.22
C MET A 102 9.30 3.14 18.84
N SER A 103 10.42 2.95 18.16
CA SER A 103 10.64 3.46 16.80
C SER A 103 9.65 2.86 15.81
N GLN A 104 9.41 1.55 15.88
CA GLN A 104 8.39 0.88 15.06
C GLN A 104 7.00 1.50 15.28
N LYS A 105 6.52 1.54 16.53
CA LYS A 105 5.17 2.04 16.86
C LYS A 105 5.00 3.50 16.43
N THR A 106 6.01 4.32 16.69
CA THR A 106 6.00 5.74 16.32
C THR A 106 6.00 5.92 14.81
N GLY A 107 6.88 5.20 14.09
CA GLY A 107 6.97 5.26 12.63
C GLY A 107 5.68 4.81 11.95
N ILE A 108 5.13 3.66 12.35
CA ILE A 108 3.84 3.17 11.83
C ILE A 108 2.72 4.20 12.09
N HIS A 109 2.65 4.77 13.30
CA HIS A 109 1.65 5.77 13.62
C HIS A 109 1.74 6.99 12.71
N LYS A 110 2.95 7.54 12.52
CA LYS A 110 3.19 8.70 11.65
C LYS A 110 2.81 8.41 10.19
N CYS A 111 3.19 7.25 9.65
CA CYS A 111 2.80 6.82 8.30
C CYS A 111 1.28 6.71 8.14
N ASN A 112 0.61 6.09 9.12
CA ASN A 112 -0.84 5.96 9.15
C ASN A 112 -1.54 7.33 9.16
N MET A 113 -1.02 8.30 9.93
CA MET A 113 -1.58 9.66 9.97
C MET A 113 -1.36 10.41 8.65
N ALA A 114 -0.20 10.21 8.00
CA ALA A 114 0.09 10.76 6.69
C ALA A 114 -0.65 10.07 5.54
N GLY A 115 -1.22 8.87 5.76
CA GLY A 115 -1.84 8.05 4.71
C GLY A 115 -0.83 7.48 3.71
N LYS A 116 0.41 7.23 4.15
CA LYS A 116 1.46 6.61 3.35
C LYS A 116 1.70 5.17 3.81
N PRO A 117 1.85 4.20 2.90
CA PRO A 117 2.08 2.80 3.25
C PRO A 117 3.31 2.61 4.13
N VAL A 118 3.18 1.75 5.14
CA VAL A 118 4.30 1.34 5.99
C VAL A 118 4.43 -0.17 6.06
N ILE A 119 5.63 -0.68 5.79
CA ILE A 119 5.96 -2.10 5.74
C ILE A 119 6.97 -2.43 6.84
N ILE A 120 6.73 -3.54 7.54
CA ILE A 120 7.67 -4.09 8.54
C ILE A 120 8.39 -5.31 7.97
N THR A 121 9.68 -5.45 8.26
CA THR A 121 10.51 -6.61 7.86
C THR A 121 11.09 -7.36 9.05
N ARG A 122 11.64 -8.55 8.78
CA ARG A 122 12.33 -9.45 9.72
C ARG A 122 11.47 -9.84 10.91
N VAL A 123 10.37 -10.53 10.65
CA VAL A 123 9.35 -10.88 11.65
C VAL A 123 9.33 -12.38 11.99
N VAL A 124 9.85 -13.25 11.13
CA VAL A 124 9.82 -14.71 11.30
C VAL A 124 11.14 -15.37 10.88
N ASP A 125 12.28 -14.80 11.29
CA ASP A 125 13.63 -15.24 10.90
C ASP A 125 13.87 -16.74 11.16
N SER A 126 13.29 -17.33 12.20
CA SER A 126 13.44 -18.76 12.49
C SER A 126 12.87 -19.67 11.40
N MET A 127 11.93 -19.17 10.59
CA MET A 127 11.32 -19.92 9.49
C MET A 127 12.24 -20.13 8.28
N ILE A 128 13.45 -19.55 8.29
CA ILE A 128 14.49 -19.90 7.32
C ILE A 128 14.80 -21.39 7.40
N ASP A 129 14.95 -21.93 8.62
CA ASP A 129 15.36 -23.32 8.86
C ASP A 129 14.24 -24.17 9.47
N ASN A 130 13.16 -23.57 9.94
CA ASN A 130 12.07 -24.25 10.64
C ASN A 130 10.72 -24.08 9.92
N LEU A 131 9.90 -25.12 9.95
CA LEU A 131 8.56 -25.07 9.34
C LEU A 131 7.57 -24.15 10.09
N ARG A 132 7.88 -23.80 11.34
CA ARG A 132 7.00 -22.98 12.20
C ARG A 132 7.80 -21.86 12.85
N PRO A 133 7.21 -20.66 12.99
CA PRO A 133 7.84 -19.59 13.74
C PRO A 133 7.78 -19.90 15.24
N THR A 134 8.62 -19.21 16.00
CA THR A 134 8.52 -19.17 17.45
C THR A 134 7.25 -18.44 17.89
N ARG A 135 6.87 -18.64 19.17
CA ARG A 135 5.74 -17.89 19.76
C ARG A 135 5.97 -16.38 19.72
N ALA A 136 7.21 -15.94 19.97
CA ALA A 136 7.58 -14.54 19.96
C ALA A 136 7.41 -13.92 18.57
N GLU A 137 7.90 -14.59 17.52
CA GLU A 137 7.75 -14.14 16.13
C GLU A 137 6.29 -14.11 15.67
N ALA A 138 5.50 -15.12 16.04
CA ALA A 138 4.07 -15.10 15.72
C ALA A 138 3.35 -13.92 16.40
N THR A 139 3.66 -13.65 17.67
CA THR A 139 3.13 -12.49 18.40
C THR A 139 3.64 -11.17 17.81
N ASP A 140 4.86 -11.13 17.30
CA ASP A 140 5.45 -9.95 16.69
C ASP A 140 4.77 -9.57 15.36
N VAL A 141 4.51 -10.55 14.48
CA VAL A 141 3.69 -10.35 13.27
C VAL A 141 2.31 -9.79 13.63
N ALA A 142 1.63 -10.40 14.60
CA ALA A 142 0.31 -9.95 15.03
C ALA A 142 0.34 -8.51 15.56
N ASN A 143 1.34 -8.16 16.39
CA ASN A 143 1.47 -6.81 16.92
C ASN A 143 1.79 -5.77 15.83
N ALA A 144 2.57 -6.11 14.80
CA ALA A 144 2.81 -5.19 13.68
C ALA A 144 1.50 -4.84 12.94
N VAL A 145 0.60 -5.82 12.76
CA VAL A 145 -0.73 -5.60 12.19
C VAL A 145 -1.61 -4.75 13.12
N LEU A 146 -1.55 -4.99 14.43
CA LEU A 146 -2.29 -4.22 15.43
C LEU A 146 -1.78 -2.78 15.60
N ASP A 147 -0.49 -2.55 15.40
CA ASP A 147 0.11 -1.21 15.31
C ASP A 147 -0.35 -0.47 14.05
N GLY A 148 -0.81 -1.22 13.04
CA GLY A 148 -1.44 -0.69 11.84
C GLY A 148 -0.52 -0.66 10.62
N THR A 149 0.43 -1.60 10.49
CA THR A 149 1.22 -1.75 9.27
C THR A 149 0.35 -2.08 8.06
N ASP A 150 0.79 -1.67 6.87
CA ASP A 150 0.16 -2.03 5.60
C ASP A 150 0.65 -3.36 5.03
N GLY A 151 1.86 -3.79 5.40
CA GLY A 151 2.43 -5.02 4.85
C GLY A 151 3.57 -5.56 5.68
N ILE A 152 3.81 -6.87 5.50
CA ILE A 152 4.93 -7.60 6.08
C ILE A 152 5.84 -8.04 4.94
N LEU A 153 7.11 -7.67 5.00
CA LEU A 153 8.13 -8.07 4.05
C LEU A 153 8.92 -9.27 4.59
N LEU A 154 8.85 -10.39 3.88
CA LEU A 154 9.71 -11.55 4.12
C LEU A 154 10.97 -11.43 3.25
N GLY A 155 12.12 -11.60 3.87
CA GLY A 155 13.42 -11.45 3.24
C GLY A 155 14.11 -12.81 3.06
N ALA A 156 14.93 -13.19 4.04
CA ALA A 156 15.71 -14.42 3.98
C ALA A 156 14.82 -15.68 3.96
N GLU A 157 13.65 -15.59 4.59
CA GLU A 157 12.66 -16.67 4.72
C GLU A 157 12.15 -17.15 3.36
N THR A 158 11.99 -16.23 2.40
CA THR A 158 11.53 -16.54 1.04
C THR A 158 12.68 -16.61 0.03
N LEU A 159 13.78 -15.89 0.28
CA LEU A 159 14.93 -15.86 -0.62
C LEU A 159 15.79 -17.14 -0.56
N ARG A 160 16.03 -17.65 0.65
CA ARG A 160 16.93 -18.78 0.89
C ARG A 160 16.43 -19.75 1.96
N GLY A 161 15.21 -19.55 2.47
CA GLY A 161 14.62 -20.41 3.47
C GLY A 161 14.21 -21.76 2.88
N GLN A 162 14.14 -22.77 3.74
CA GLN A 162 13.74 -24.13 3.39
C GLN A 162 12.22 -24.25 3.19
N TYR A 163 11.43 -23.32 3.74
CA TYR A 163 9.96 -23.36 3.75
C TYR A 163 9.31 -22.04 3.28
N PRO A 164 9.64 -21.53 2.08
CA PRO A 164 9.21 -20.19 1.63
C PRO A 164 7.68 -20.06 1.50
N VAL A 165 7.02 -21.11 0.99
CA VAL A 165 5.55 -21.13 0.84
C VAL A 165 4.85 -21.16 2.20
N ASP A 166 5.36 -21.95 3.14
CA ASP A 166 4.79 -22.04 4.49
C ASP A 166 5.05 -20.80 5.32
N ALA A 167 6.18 -20.10 5.12
CA ALA A 167 6.43 -18.80 5.71
C ALA A 167 5.36 -17.78 5.29
N VAL A 168 5.11 -17.64 3.98
CA VAL A 168 4.05 -16.75 3.45
C VAL A 168 2.68 -17.16 3.99
N ARG A 169 2.34 -18.45 3.94
CA ARG A 169 1.03 -18.97 4.35
C ARG A 169 0.80 -18.86 5.86
N THR A 170 1.85 -18.95 6.67
CA THR A 170 1.77 -18.81 8.14
C THR A 170 1.65 -17.36 8.55
N VAL A 171 2.47 -16.48 7.99
CA VAL A 171 2.37 -15.02 8.22
C VAL A 171 1.01 -14.49 7.78
N GLY A 172 0.52 -14.90 6.60
CA GLY A 172 -0.82 -14.51 6.12
C GLY A 172 -1.94 -14.94 7.08
N ARG A 173 -1.88 -16.14 7.66
CA ARG A 173 -2.84 -16.60 8.68
C ARG A 173 -2.78 -15.77 9.95
N ILE A 174 -1.59 -15.44 10.43
CA ILE A 174 -1.42 -14.58 11.62
C ILE A 174 -1.97 -13.18 11.36
N CYS A 175 -1.69 -12.62 10.18
CA CYS A 175 -2.24 -11.32 9.79
C CYS A 175 -3.78 -11.35 9.79
N ALA A 176 -4.38 -12.35 9.14
CA ALA A 176 -5.84 -12.48 9.09
C ALA A 176 -6.46 -12.54 10.49
N GLU A 177 -5.88 -13.31 11.41
CA GLU A 177 -6.34 -13.38 12.81
C GLU A 177 -6.22 -12.03 13.54
N ALA A 178 -5.07 -11.35 13.38
CA ALA A 178 -4.85 -10.03 13.99
C ALA A 178 -5.82 -8.97 13.44
N GLU A 179 -6.21 -9.06 12.17
CA GLU A 179 -7.18 -8.14 11.56
C GLU A 179 -8.60 -8.27 12.14
N THR A 180 -8.96 -9.44 12.66
CA THR A 180 -10.28 -9.68 13.28
C THR A 180 -10.49 -8.88 14.58
N VAL A 181 -9.40 -8.55 15.28
CA VAL A 181 -9.42 -7.80 16.54
C VAL A 181 -8.88 -6.37 16.41
N TYR A 182 -8.44 -5.96 15.22
CA TYR A 182 -8.00 -4.59 14.96
C TYR A 182 -9.17 -3.61 15.17
N ASN A 183 -8.99 -2.53 15.94
CA ASN A 183 -10.07 -1.58 16.20
C ASN A 183 -10.14 -0.49 15.11
N GLN A 184 -10.81 -0.79 13.99
CA GLN A 184 -10.98 0.16 12.87
C GLN A 184 -11.70 1.44 13.30
N SER A 185 -12.70 1.32 14.17
CA SER A 185 -13.49 2.47 14.64
C SER A 185 -12.64 3.46 15.45
N LEU A 186 -11.73 2.96 16.29
CA LEU A 186 -10.79 3.79 17.03
C LEU A 186 -9.77 4.44 16.09
N HIS A 187 -9.23 3.68 15.13
CA HIS A 187 -8.32 4.21 14.12
C HIS A 187 -8.96 5.35 13.33
N PHE A 188 -10.17 5.13 12.80
CA PHE A 188 -10.92 6.14 12.05
C PHE A 188 -11.06 7.45 12.83
N LYS A 189 -11.47 7.36 14.11
CA LYS A 189 -11.62 8.54 14.99
C LYS A 189 -10.28 9.27 15.21
N LYS A 190 -9.18 8.53 15.39
CA LYS A 190 -7.84 9.10 15.56
C LYS A 190 -7.40 9.86 14.31
N VAL A 191 -7.56 9.26 13.13
CA VAL A 191 -7.18 9.91 11.85
C VAL A 191 -8.00 11.17 11.61
N VAL A 192 -9.34 11.10 11.74
CA VAL A 192 -10.22 12.27 11.57
C VAL A 192 -9.82 13.42 12.50
N ARG A 193 -9.53 13.11 13.77
CA ARG A 193 -9.07 14.10 14.74
C ARG A 193 -7.70 14.68 14.38
N HIS A 194 -6.79 13.86 13.87
CA HIS A 194 -5.44 14.29 13.47
C HIS A 194 -5.47 15.22 12.26
N VAL A 195 -6.27 14.91 11.24
CA VAL A 195 -6.40 15.75 10.04
C VAL A 195 -6.98 17.13 10.38
N GLY A 196 -7.94 17.20 11.31
CA GLY A 196 -8.53 18.46 11.76
C GLY A 196 -9.43 19.11 10.72
N GLU A 197 -9.84 20.36 10.99
CA GLU A 197 -10.74 21.14 10.13
C GLU A 197 -10.09 22.50 9.78
N PRO A 198 -10.24 23.01 8.53
CA PRO A 198 -10.94 22.39 7.40
C PRO A 198 -10.11 21.28 6.73
N MET A 199 -10.77 20.21 6.28
CA MET A 199 -10.15 19.16 5.47
C MET A 199 -10.09 19.55 3.99
N ALA A 200 -9.11 19.00 3.26
CA ALA A 200 -9.12 19.06 1.79
C ALA A 200 -10.39 18.40 1.21
N HIS A 201 -10.88 18.89 0.06
CA HIS A 201 -12.14 18.44 -0.53
C HIS A 201 -12.20 16.91 -0.71
N GLU A 202 -11.21 16.32 -1.37
CA GLU A 202 -11.14 14.86 -1.60
C GLU A 202 -11.09 14.07 -0.30
N GLU A 203 -10.33 14.56 0.70
CA GLU A 203 -10.15 13.92 2.01
C GLU A 203 -11.46 13.94 2.81
N SER A 204 -12.20 15.05 2.76
CA SER A 204 -13.50 15.19 3.41
C SER A 204 -14.51 14.18 2.85
N VAL A 205 -14.57 14.05 1.53
CA VAL A 205 -15.48 13.09 0.87
C VAL A 205 -15.02 11.65 1.12
N ALA A 206 -13.72 11.37 1.11
CA ALA A 206 -13.19 10.03 1.37
C ALA A 206 -13.47 9.56 2.82
N SER A 207 -13.23 10.43 3.80
CA SER A 207 -13.54 10.13 5.21
C SER A 207 -15.04 9.91 5.41
N SER A 208 -15.88 10.66 4.69
CA SER A 208 -17.33 10.52 4.70
C SER A 208 -17.78 9.22 4.03
N ALA A 209 -17.14 8.79 2.94
CA ALA A 209 -17.40 7.52 2.27
C ALA A 209 -17.16 6.34 3.22
N VAL A 210 -16.02 6.31 3.92
CA VAL A 210 -15.70 5.28 4.91
C VAL A 210 -16.68 5.30 6.08
N ARG A 211 -17.03 6.49 6.58
CA ARG A 211 -18.04 6.64 7.63
C ARG A 211 -19.40 6.09 7.22
N SER A 212 -19.84 6.41 6.00
CA SER A 212 -21.09 5.91 5.43
C SER A 212 -21.04 4.40 5.25
N ALA A 213 -19.94 3.84 4.73
CA ALA A 213 -19.72 2.39 4.61
C ALA A 213 -19.91 1.67 5.94
N MET A 214 -19.29 2.19 7.01
CA MET A 214 -19.43 1.63 8.36
C MET A 214 -20.86 1.71 8.88
N LYS A 215 -21.56 2.84 8.67
CA LYS A 215 -22.94 3.04 9.14
C LYS A 215 -23.94 2.14 8.44
N VAL A 216 -23.81 1.99 7.12
CA VAL A 216 -24.73 1.16 6.34
C VAL A 216 -24.33 -0.31 6.32
N LYS A 217 -23.22 -0.67 6.98
CA LYS A 217 -22.61 -2.01 6.97
C LYS A 217 -22.39 -2.51 5.54
N ALA A 218 -21.76 -1.66 4.72
CA ALA A 218 -21.46 -2.00 3.34
C ALA A 218 -20.54 -3.23 3.25
N ALA A 219 -20.77 -4.08 2.26
CA ALA A 219 -19.95 -5.25 1.99
C ALA A 219 -18.58 -4.88 1.42
N ALA A 220 -18.50 -3.79 0.65
CA ALA A 220 -17.27 -3.27 0.07
C ALA A 220 -17.36 -1.75 -0.20
N ILE A 221 -16.19 -1.14 -0.42
CA ILE A 221 -16.07 0.19 -1.01
C ILE A 221 -15.43 0.03 -2.40
N VAL A 222 -16.12 0.44 -3.45
CA VAL A 222 -15.59 0.51 -4.81
C VAL A 222 -15.02 1.90 -5.02
N VAL A 223 -13.75 1.98 -5.42
CA VAL A 223 -13.03 3.24 -5.61
C VAL A 223 -12.51 3.30 -7.03
N PHE A 224 -12.95 4.29 -7.80
CA PHE A 224 -12.38 4.59 -9.10
C PHE A 224 -11.09 5.39 -8.93
N THR A 225 -9.99 4.90 -9.49
CA THR A 225 -8.71 5.60 -9.36
C THR A 225 -7.81 5.42 -10.57
N PHE A 226 -7.13 6.49 -10.96
CA PHE A 226 -6.12 6.44 -12.02
C PHE A 226 -4.71 6.26 -11.44
N SER A 227 -4.34 7.06 -10.43
CA SER A 227 -3.00 7.06 -9.82
C SER A 227 -2.87 6.22 -8.54
N GLY A 228 -3.94 5.55 -8.13
CA GLY A 228 -4.05 4.87 -6.83
C GLY A 228 -4.23 5.83 -5.64
N ARG A 229 -4.14 7.15 -5.83
CA ARG A 229 -4.26 8.14 -4.74
C ARG A 229 -5.60 8.07 -4.02
N ALA A 230 -6.71 7.94 -4.75
CA ALA A 230 -8.04 7.83 -4.16
C ALA A 230 -8.18 6.56 -3.32
N ALA A 231 -7.65 5.43 -3.80
CA ALA A 231 -7.65 4.18 -3.04
C ALA A 231 -6.83 4.29 -1.75
N ARG A 232 -5.64 4.90 -1.80
CA ARG A 232 -4.82 5.20 -0.61
C ARG A 232 -5.53 6.11 0.37
N LEU A 233 -6.21 7.14 -0.13
CA LEU A 233 -6.96 8.09 0.67
C LEU A 233 -8.11 7.42 1.43
N ILE A 234 -8.84 6.51 0.79
CA ILE A 234 -9.87 5.69 1.45
C ILE A 234 -9.22 4.73 2.47
N ALA A 235 -8.15 4.06 2.09
CA ALA A 235 -7.45 3.09 2.95
C ALA A 235 -6.83 3.71 4.21
N LYS A 236 -6.41 4.98 4.15
CA LYS A 236 -5.93 5.78 5.30
C LYS A 236 -6.87 5.72 6.50
N TYR A 237 -8.18 5.69 6.23
CA TYR A 237 -9.23 5.67 7.24
C TYR A 237 -9.55 4.25 7.79
N ARG A 238 -8.89 3.20 7.28
CA ARG A 238 -9.01 1.79 7.68
C ARG A 238 -10.46 1.32 7.77
N ALA A 239 -11.13 1.33 6.62
CA ALA A 239 -12.46 0.73 6.50
C ALA A 239 -12.43 -0.76 6.91
N PRO A 240 -13.43 -1.28 7.65
CA PRO A 240 -13.48 -2.69 8.06
C PRO A 240 -13.83 -3.65 6.91
N MET A 241 -14.36 -3.13 5.81
CA MET A 241 -14.66 -3.85 4.58
C MET A 241 -13.56 -3.63 3.53
N PRO A 242 -13.37 -4.56 2.57
CA PRO A 242 -12.39 -4.41 1.50
C PRO A 242 -12.69 -3.20 0.60
N VAL A 243 -11.61 -2.61 0.08
CA VAL A 243 -11.64 -1.53 -0.91
C VAL A 243 -11.31 -2.10 -2.28
N LEU A 244 -12.29 -2.22 -3.16
CA LEU A 244 -12.11 -2.64 -4.54
C LEU A 244 -11.70 -1.43 -5.39
N ALA A 245 -10.41 -1.31 -5.72
CA ALA A 245 -9.89 -0.19 -6.48
C ALA A 245 -9.95 -0.49 -7.98
N VAL A 246 -10.93 0.09 -8.68
CA VAL A 246 -11.03 -0.04 -10.14
C VAL A 246 -10.07 0.95 -10.78
N VAL A 247 -9.06 0.41 -11.47
CA VAL A 247 -8.00 1.16 -12.13
C VAL A 247 -8.20 1.11 -13.63
N PHE A 248 -8.41 2.26 -14.25
CA PHE A 248 -8.43 2.39 -15.72
C PHE A 248 -7.08 2.89 -16.21
N PRO A 249 -6.53 2.35 -17.31
CA PRO A 249 -5.34 2.90 -17.95
C PRO A 249 -5.63 4.29 -18.55
N ARG A 250 -4.61 5.15 -18.61
CA ARG A 250 -4.74 6.48 -19.24
C ARG A 250 -4.69 6.32 -20.75
N GLU A 251 -5.74 6.74 -21.44
CA GLU A 251 -5.69 7.04 -22.87
C GLU A 251 -4.79 8.27 -23.09
N GLY A 252 -3.70 8.12 -23.86
CA GLY A 252 -2.81 9.24 -24.22
C GLY A 252 -1.31 8.97 -24.14
N SER A 253 -0.86 7.79 -23.68
CA SER A 253 0.49 7.30 -23.99
C SER A 253 0.43 6.44 -25.24
N ASP A 254 1.54 6.25 -25.96
CA ASP A 254 1.65 5.37 -27.12
C ASP A 254 0.87 4.05 -26.92
N PRO A 255 0.01 3.61 -27.88
CA PRO A 255 -0.70 2.33 -27.81
C PRO A 255 0.19 1.12 -27.50
N SER A 256 1.48 1.17 -27.86
CA SER A 256 2.47 0.16 -27.49
C SER A 256 2.80 0.13 -25.98
N LYS A 257 2.54 1.23 -25.27
CA LYS A 257 2.75 1.43 -23.82
C LYS A 257 1.45 1.36 -23.00
N TRP A 258 0.29 1.17 -23.62
CA TRP A 258 -0.99 1.01 -22.89
C TRP A 258 -0.97 -0.14 -21.89
N ARG A 259 -0.21 -1.20 -22.17
CA ARG A 259 -0.03 -2.35 -21.27
C ARG A 259 0.74 -2.01 -19.98
N SER A 260 1.51 -0.92 -19.93
CA SER A 260 2.43 -0.64 -18.81
C SER A 260 1.93 0.38 -17.79
N TYR A 261 1.11 1.37 -18.18
CA TYR A 261 0.72 2.41 -17.22
C TYR A 261 -0.31 1.93 -16.21
N GLY A 262 -1.56 1.66 -16.61
CA GLY A 262 -2.62 1.26 -15.66
C GLY A 262 -2.28 0.00 -14.84
N THR A 263 -1.48 -0.90 -15.40
CA THR A 263 -1.02 -2.10 -14.70
C THR A 263 -0.04 -1.78 -13.57
N THR A 264 0.83 -0.78 -13.73
CA THR A 264 1.75 -0.31 -12.69
C THR A 264 0.99 0.28 -11.52
N GLN A 265 0.01 1.16 -11.76
CA GLN A 265 -0.78 1.75 -10.66
C GLN A 265 -1.64 0.72 -9.93
N ALA A 266 -2.19 -0.27 -10.66
CA ALA A 266 -2.88 -1.40 -10.05
C ALA A 266 -1.91 -2.22 -9.17
N ARG A 267 -0.74 -2.60 -9.67
CA ARG A 267 0.26 -3.36 -8.89
C ARG A 267 0.73 -2.61 -7.66
N GLN A 268 0.94 -1.31 -7.76
CA GLN A 268 1.30 -0.44 -6.63
C GLN A 268 0.23 -0.39 -5.52
N CYS A 269 -1.04 -0.68 -5.81
CA CYS A 269 -2.08 -0.70 -4.78
C CYS A 269 -1.94 -1.90 -3.82
N PHE A 270 -1.23 -2.97 -4.19
CA PHE A 270 -1.03 -4.13 -3.32
C PHE A 270 -0.22 -3.83 -2.06
N SER A 271 0.53 -2.73 -2.02
CA SER A 271 1.27 -2.31 -0.83
C SER A 271 0.41 -1.57 0.19
N VAL A 272 -0.88 -1.36 -0.10
CA VAL A 272 -1.80 -0.57 0.72
C VAL A 272 -2.82 -1.51 1.36
N ARG A 273 -2.89 -1.54 2.70
CA ARG A 273 -3.74 -2.52 3.39
C ARG A 273 -5.23 -2.28 3.11
N GLY A 274 -5.91 -3.39 2.82
CA GLY A 274 -7.34 -3.42 2.53
C GLY A 274 -7.72 -3.08 1.09
N VAL A 275 -6.75 -2.73 0.22
CA VAL A 275 -7.00 -2.39 -1.18
C VAL A 275 -6.80 -3.60 -2.08
N TYR A 276 -7.80 -3.89 -2.90
CA TYR A 276 -7.81 -4.94 -3.91
C TYR A 276 -7.96 -4.30 -5.29
N PRO A 277 -6.87 -4.18 -6.06
CA PRO A 277 -6.92 -3.54 -7.38
C PRO A 277 -7.62 -4.43 -8.41
N LEU A 278 -8.48 -3.83 -9.22
CA LEU A 278 -9.16 -4.44 -10.36
C LEU A 278 -8.83 -3.63 -11.60
N MET A 279 -8.41 -4.29 -12.68
CA MET A 279 -8.06 -3.62 -13.93
C MET A 279 -9.31 -3.44 -14.78
N GLY A 280 -9.70 -2.19 -15.05
CA GLY A 280 -10.84 -1.88 -15.90
C GLY A 280 -10.46 -1.75 -17.38
N SER A 281 -11.13 -2.47 -18.27
CA SER A 281 -10.91 -2.39 -19.72
C SER A 281 -11.82 -1.34 -20.36
N THR A 282 -11.23 -0.36 -21.03
CA THR A 282 -11.97 0.67 -21.80
C THR A 282 -12.63 0.07 -23.04
N ASP A 283 -11.92 -0.84 -23.72
CA ASP A 283 -12.41 -1.49 -24.94
C ASP A 283 -13.63 -2.37 -24.65
N GLU A 284 -13.63 -3.08 -23.52
CA GLU A 284 -14.78 -3.90 -23.10
C GLU A 284 -15.98 -3.05 -22.67
N ALA A 285 -15.73 -1.90 -22.05
CA ALA A 285 -16.79 -0.95 -21.71
C ALA A 285 -17.50 -0.45 -22.98
N GLU A 286 -16.72 -0.01 -23.98
CA GLU A 286 -17.23 0.48 -25.26
C GLU A 286 -17.94 -0.61 -26.05
N THR A 287 -17.35 -1.81 -26.15
CA THR A 287 -17.97 -2.96 -26.84
C THR A 287 -19.29 -3.36 -26.19
N GLY A 288 -19.40 -3.22 -24.86
CA GLY A 288 -20.62 -3.45 -24.11
C GLY A 288 -21.65 -2.31 -24.16
N GLY A 289 -21.34 -1.19 -24.80
CA GLY A 289 -22.19 0.00 -24.82
C GLY A 289 -22.36 0.66 -23.44
N LEU A 290 -21.39 0.46 -22.53
CA LEU A 290 -21.41 0.97 -21.15
C LEU A 290 -20.45 2.14 -21.01
N THR A 291 -20.78 3.07 -20.12
CA THR A 291 -19.81 4.06 -19.63
C THR A 291 -18.71 3.38 -18.81
N LYS A 292 -17.53 4.02 -18.69
CA LYS A 292 -16.43 3.52 -17.84
C LYS A 292 -16.88 3.32 -16.38
N GLU A 293 -17.76 4.20 -15.89
CA GLU A 293 -18.36 4.09 -14.57
C GLU A 293 -19.21 2.81 -14.46
N GLU A 294 -20.20 2.62 -15.34
CA GLU A 294 -21.09 1.45 -15.33
C GLU A 294 -20.32 0.14 -15.46
N TYR A 295 -19.36 0.08 -16.38
CA TYR A 295 -18.49 -1.09 -16.55
C TYR A 295 -17.67 -1.35 -15.28
N GLY A 296 -17.05 -0.32 -14.70
CA GLY A 296 -16.22 -0.47 -13.50
C GLY A 296 -17.02 -0.91 -12.28
N ILE A 297 -18.25 -0.41 -12.11
CA ILE A 297 -19.18 -0.88 -11.07
C ILE A 297 -19.48 -2.36 -11.30
N LYS A 298 -19.88 -2.74 -12.53
CA LYS A 298 -20.21 -4.13 -12.86
C LYS A 298 -19.02 -5.07 -12.65
N LEU A 299 -17.82 -4.66 -13.05
CA LEU A 299 -16.57 -5.40 -12.82
C LEU A 299 -16.35 -5.66 -11.33
N ALA A 300 -16.45 -4.61 -10.50
CA ALA A 300 -16.24 -4.72 -9.06
C ALA A 300 -17.30 -5.57 -8.37
N LEU A 301 -18.58 -5.43 -8.77
CA LEU A 301 -19.68 -6.26 -8.24
C LEU A 301 -19.52 -7.73 -8.63
N ASN A 302 -19.20 -8.01 -9.89
CA ASN A 302 -19.00 -9.38 -10.38
C ASN A 302 -17.80 -10.05 -9.71
N TYR A 303 -16.68 -9.33 -9.57
CA TYR A 303 -15.55 -9.81 -8.80
C TYR A 303 -15.93 -10.06 -7.34
N GLY A 304 -16.57 -9.10 -6.68
CA GLY A 304 -16.97 -9.24 -5.28
C GLY A 304 -17.92 -10.42 -5.05
N ARG A 305 -18.83 -10.71 -5.99
CA ARG A 305 -19.69 -11.90 -5.96
C ARG A 305 -18.90 -13.19 -6.16
N SER A 306 -17.98 -13.23 -7.14
CA SER A 306 -17.22 -14.45 -7.46
C SER A 306 -16.29 -14.90 -6.32
N VAL A 307 -15.78 -13.96 -5.53
CA VAL A 307 -14.96 -14.25 -4.35
C VAL A 307 -15.73 -14.25 -3.03
N GLY A 308 -17.06 -14.06 -3.07
CA GLY A 308 -17.94 -14.14 -1.90
C GLY A 308 -17.88 -12.95 -0.93
N ILE A 309 -17.31 -11.81 -1.36
CA ILE A 309 -17.31 -10.55 -0.60
C ILE A 309 -18.68 -9.88 -0.64
N ILE A 310 -19.37 -9.92 -1.79
CA ILE A 310 -20.65 -9.25 -2.03
C ILE A 310 -21.74 -10.28 -2.26
N ARG A 311 -22.86 -10.14 -1.56
CA ARG A 311 -24.07 -10.97 -1.67
C ARG A 311 -25.25 -10.15 -2.19
N PRO A 312 -26.32 -10.81 -2.68
CA PRO A 312 -27.58 -10.12 -2.96
C PRO A 312 -28.06 -9.32 -1.74
N TYR A 313 -28.60 -8.13 -1.99
CA TYR A 313 -29.08 -7.14 -1.02
C TYR A 313 -28.02 -6.51 -0.12
N ASP A 314 -26.74 -6.81 -0.34
CA ASP A 314 -25.66 -6.05 0.30
C ASP A 314 -25.60 -4.62 -0.24
N ARG A 315 -25.05 -3.72 0.57
CA ARG A 315 -24.80 -2.33 0.16
C ARG A 315 -23.34 -2.17 -0.21
N VAL A 316 -23.08 -1.38 -1.24
CA VAL A 316 -21.73 -1.03 -1.67
C VAL A 316 -21.62 0.47 -1.74
N ILE A 317 -20.50 1.00 -1.25
CA ILE A 317 -20.16 2.41 -1.40
C ILE A 317 -19.35 2.58 -2.67
N ILE A 318 -19.71 3.55 -3.50
CA ILE A 318 -18.92 3.95 -4.67
C ILE A 318 -18.28 5.30 -4.36
N PHE A 319 -16.97 5.39 -4.53
CA PHE A 319 -16.22 6.63 -4.49
C PHE A 319 -15.59 6.89 -5.85
N GLU A 320 -15.86 8.05 -6.42
CA GLU A 320 -15.31 8.47 -7.71
C GLU A 320 -14.94 9.96 -7.68
N LYS A 321 -13.91 10.31 -8.45
CA LYS A 321 -13.57 11.70 -8.77
C LYS A 321 -14.00 12.00 -10.20
N ILE A 322 -14.90 12.97 -10.36
CA ILE A 322 -15.44 13.42 -11.66
C ILE A 322 -15.03 14.89 -11.84
N GLY A 323 -14.03 15.13 -12.70
CA GLY A 323 -13.40 16.44 -12.84
C GLY A 323 -12.82 16.91 -11.50
N ASP A 324 -13.27 18.07 -11.00
CA ASP A 324 -12.88 18.62 -9.70
C ASP A 324 -13.78 18.16 -8.54
N SER A 325 -14.87 17.45 -8.84
CA SER A 325 -15.82 16.96 -7.84
C SER A 325 -15.44 15.57 -7.33
N SER A 326 -15.63 15.32 -6.04
CA SER A 326 -15.61 13.96 -5.47
C SER A 326 -17.04 13.53 -5.11
N VAL A 327 -17.44 12.34 -5.56
CA VAL A 327 -18.81 11.83 -5.44
C VAL A 327 -18.80 10.53 -4.65
N VAL A 328 -19.80 10.39 -3.76
CA VAL A 328 -20.06 9.14 -3.03
C VAL A 328 -21.48 8.70 -3.31
N LYS A 329 -21.64 7.45 -3.75
CA LYS A 329 -22.94 6.81 -3.97
C LYS A 329 -23.06 5.60 -3.04
N ILE A 330 -24.27 5.32 -2.59
CA ILE A 330 -24.61 4.07 -1.90
C ILE A 330 -25.52 3.31 -2.86
N ILE A 331 -25.10 2.12 -3.27
CA ILE A 331 -25.89 1.23 -4.10
C ILE A 331 -26.30 0.01 -3.29
N GLU A 332 -27.49 -0.50 -3.57
CA GLU A 332 -27.95 -1.80 -3.08
C GLU A 332 -27.76 -2.81 -4.21
N CYS A 333 -27.15 -3.95 -3.90
CA CYS A 333 -26.90 -4.99 -4.87
C CYS A 333 -28.19 -5.78 -5.09
N ASP A 334 -28.77 -5.69 -6.28
CA ASP A 334 -29.93 -6.50 -6.64
C ASP A 334 -29.57 -8.00 -6.71
N ASP A 335 -30.59 -8.85 -6.52
CA ASP A 335 -30.56 -10.30 -6.70
C ASP A 335 -30.60 -10.73 -8.19
N SER A 336 -30.51 -9.77 -9.12
CA SER A 336 -30.76 -9.96 -10.54
C SER A 336 -29.60 -10.64 -11.28
N GLU A 337 -29.38 -11.91 -10.97
CA GLU A 337 -29.01 -12.98 -11.92
C GLU A 337 -29.84 -14.24 -11.60
N ARG A 338 -31.10 -14.22 -12.04
CA ARG A 338 -31.86 -15.43 -12.37
C ARG A 338 -32.27 -15.37 -13.84
#